data_AF-A0A832HK51-F1
#
_entry.id   AF-A0A832HK51-F1
#
_cell.length_a   1.000
_cell.length_b   1.000
_cell.length_c   1.000
_cell.angle_alpha   90.00
_cell.angle_beta   90.00
_cell.angle_gamma   90.00
#
_symmetry.space_group_name_H-M   'P 1'
#
loop_
_entity.id
_entity.type
_entity.pdbx_description
1 polymer ?
#
loop_
_entity_poly.entity_id
_entity_poly.type
_entity_poly.pdbx_seq_one_letter_code
_entity_poly.pdbx_strand_id
1 'polypeptide(L)'
;MLNGEIQNDEVQTGSGGHSACQPTAQSADEENPAVKDLEVRLVFERLGEGEALIADEKRRATIPLPKAGLWLGADDAGNPRVIEKGEDVETGVAAVPVGNRAGQLRVLLLPGADCEMRINGCVTPRVALAREFDVVQWHPGFQVHVVFFGTPKHGLPPSRWVGRECPHCRTQFTAQSRCLMCVWCGTPVHEESPDSDLRCAAERSTCPVCNQPLLKSPGYLNMPDLDR
;
A
#
# COMPACT_ATOMS: atom_id res chain seq x y z
N MET A 1 16.95 57.84 49.33
CA MET A 1 16.57 58.20 47.96
C MET A 1 16.46 56.92 47.16
N LEU A 2 15.56 56.89 46.17
CA LEU A 2 15.12 55.76 45.32
C LEU A 2 13.88 55.01 45.83
N ASN A 3 12.72 55.61 45.55
CA ASN A 3 11.44 54.93 45.41
C ASN A 3 11.39 54.33 43.99
N GLY A 4 11.12 53.03 43.88
CA GLY A 4 10.83 52.36 42.60
C GLY A 4 9.36 52.00 42.52
N GLU A 5 8.62 52.72 41.67
CA GLU A 5 7.23 52.42 41.31
C GLU A 5 7.20 51.28 40.29
N ILE A 6 6.40 50.24 40.56
CA ILE A 6 6.13 49.14 39.65
C ILE A 6 4.83 49.47 38.91
N GLN A 7 4.92 49.75 37.61
CA GLN A 7 3.78 49.88 36.72
C GLN A 7 3.28 48.48 36.32
N ASN A 8 1.98 48.23 36.56
CA ASN A 8 1.29 47.03 36.09
C ASN A 8 0.71 47.33 34.70
N ASP A 9 1.21 46.64 33.68
CA ASP A 9 0.62 46.64 32.33
C ASP A 9 -0.65 45.79 32.31
N GLU A 10 -1.76 46.42 31.91
CA GLU A 10 -3.04 45.77 31.62
C GLU A 10 -2.92 44.89 30.37
N VAL A 11 -2.97 43.57 30.57
CA VAL A 11 -3.08 42.60 29.48
C VAL A 11 -4.51 42.62 28.93
N GLN A 12 -4.69 43.20 27.75
CA GLN A 12 -5.93 43.10 26.98
C GLN A 12 -6.17 41.66 26.51
N THR A 13 -7.16 40.99 27.09
CA THR A 13 -7.65 39.69 26.63
C THR A 13 -8.55 39.89 25.40
N GLY A 14 -7.98 39.74 24.21
CA GLY A 14 -8.73 39.69 22.96
C GLY A 14 -9.58 38.43 22.87
N SER A 15 -10.90 38.58 22.82
CA SER A 15 -11.86 37.53 22.55
C SER A 15 -11.77 37.07 21.10
N GLY A 16 -10.91 36.08 20.83
CA GLY A 16 -10.85 35.37 19.56
C GLY A 16 -12.06 34.46 19.39
N GLY A 17 -12.95 34.80 18.46
CA GLY A 17 -14.05 33.94 18.03
C GLY A 17 -13.51 32.68 17.37
N HIS A 18 -13.42 31.59 18.13
CA HIS A 18 -13.19 30.26 17.59
C HIS A 18 -14.43 29.81 16.82
N SER A 19 -14.39 30.04 15.50
CA SER A 19 -15.27 29.37 14.55
C SER A 19 -15.04 27.86 14.70
N ALA A 20 -16.02 27.17 15.28
CA ALA A 20 -16.01 25.73 15.43
C ALA A 20 -16.04 25.10 14.03
N CYS A 21 -14.87 24.72 13.51
CA CYS A 21 -14.75 23.73 12.45
C CYS A 21 -15.36 22.43 12.97
N GLN A 22 -16.67 22.26 12.81
CA GLN A 22 -17.32 20.98 13.01
C GLN A 22 -16.78 20.04 11.93
N PRO A 23 -16.05 18.97 12.27
CA PRO A 23 -15.75 17.94 11.31
C PRO A 23 -17.08 17.32 10.93
N THR A 24 -17.54 17.58 9.71
CA THR A 24 -18.66 16.85 9.12
C THR A 24 -18.26 15.38 9.16
N ALA A 25 -18.90 14.61 10.03
CA ALA A 25 -18.78 13.17 10.11
C ALA A 25 -19.29 12.60 8.79
N GLN A 26 -18.40 12.50 7.80
CA GLN A 26 -18.64 11.72 6.61
C GLN A 26 -18.79 10.27 7.08
N SER A 27 -19.96 9.70 6.80
CA SER A 27 -20.37 8.34 7.16
C SER A 27 -19.24 7.35 6.85
N ALA A 28 -18.80 6.61 7.87
CA ALA A 28 -17.63 5.73 7.84
C ALA A 28 -17.80 4.46 6.97
N ASP A 29 -18.93 4.31 6.27
CA ASP A 29 -19.31 3.06 5.58
C ASP A 29 -19.24 3.11 4.05
N GLU A 30 -18.82 4.22 3.44
CA GLU A 30 -18.39 4.15 2.02
C GLU A 30 -17.02 3.48 1.95
N GLU A 31 -17.01 2.14 1.91
CA GLU A 31 -15.81 1.34 1.60
C GLU A 31 -15.04 2.02 0.46
N ASN A 32 -13.77 2.38 0.72
CA ASN A 32 -12.93 2.97 -0.31
C ASN A 32 -12.75 1.95 -1.45
N PRO A 33 -13.35 2.16 -2.63
CA PRO A 33 -13.40 1.15 -3.67
C PRO A 33 -12.02 0.86 -4.29
N ALA A 34 -11.02 1.72 -4.05
CA ALA A 34 -9.69 1.63 -4.65
C ALA A 34 -8.87 0.46 -4.15
N VAL A 35 -8.99 0.12 -2.86
CA VAL A 35 -8.17 -0.94 -2.24
C VAL A 35 -8.52 -2.32 -2.80
N LYS A 36 -9.69 -2.45 -3.44
CA LYS A 36 -10.15 -3.72 -4.04
C LYS A 36 -9.35 -4.13 -5.28
N ASP A 37 -8.55 -3.23 -5.85
CA ASP A 37 -7.85 -3.44 -7.13
C ASP A 37 -6.35 -3.68 -6.98
N LEU A 38 -5.86 -3.67 -5.73
CA LEU A 38 -4.51 -4.09 -5.38
C LEU A 38 -4.54 -5.54 -4.91
N GLU A 39 -3.72 -6.36 -5.57
CA GLU A 39 -3.43 -7.73 -5.15
C GLU A 39 -2.09 -7.74 -4.42
N VAL A 40 -2.05 -8.26 -3.20
CA VAL A 40 -0.78 -8.55 -2.55
C VAL A 40 -0.18 -9.79 -3.20
N ARG A 41 1.08 -9.70 -3.60
CA ARG A 41 1.86 -10.84 -4.06
C ARG A 41 3.13 -10.97 -3.24
N LEU A 42 3.55 -12.20 -3.02
CA LEU A 42 4.78 -12.52 -2.31
C LEU A 42 5.79 -13.01 -3.33
N VAL A 43 6.94 -12.35 -3.41
CA VAL A 43 8.04 -12.73 -4.29
C VAL A 43 9.12 -13.37 -3.45
N PHE A 44 9.35 -14.66 -3.68
CA PHE A 44 10.36 -15.43 -2.97
C PHE A 44 11.70 -15.33 -3.68
N GLU A 45 12.74 -15.18 -2.89
CA GLU A 45 14.13 -15.15 -3.34
C GLU A 45 14.95 -16.13 -2.50
N ARG A 46 15.58 -17.10 -3.17
CA ARG A 46 16.41 -18.10 -2.51
C ARG A 46 17.73 -17.48 -2.07
N LEU A 47 18.09 -17.69 -0.80
CA LEU A 47 19.39 -17.34 -0.25
C LEU A 47 20.32 -18.52 -0.49
N GLY A 48 21.34 -18.35 -1.34
CA GLY A 48 22.29 -19.40 -1.69
C GLY A 48 23.47 -19.47 -0.72
N GLU A 49 23.97 -20.68 -0.45
CA GLU A 49 25.31 -20.89 0.10
C GLU A 49 26.28 -21.13 -1.07
N GLY A 50 27.08 -20.12 -1.44
CA GLY A 50 28.25 -20.29 -2.31
C GLY A 50 28.05 -20.12 -3.83
N GLU A 51 29.13 -19.70 -4.49
CA GLU A 51 29.28 -19.00 -5.78
C GLU A 51 28.86 -19.73 -7.08
N ALA A 52 28.04 -20.79 -7.05
CA ALA A 52 27.76 -21.58 -8.26
C ALA A 52 26.28 -21.77 -8.61
N LEU A 53 25.42 -20.81 -8.27
CA LEU A 53 24.03 -20.81 -8.76
C LEU A 53 23.96 -20.08 -10.09
N ILE A 54 24.12 -20.84 -11.16
CA ILE A 54 23.97 -20.45 -12.57
C ILE A 54 22.67 -19.65 -12.78
N ALA A 55 22.77 -18.64 -13.65
CA ALA A 55 21.74 -17.67 -14.04
C ALA A 55 20.50 -18.33 -14.66
N ASP A 56 19.61 -18.89 -13.83
CA ASP A 56 18.33 -19.45 -14.26
C ASP A 56 17.19 -18.57 -13.73
N GLU A 57 16.30 -18.13 -14.62
CA GLU A 57 15.07 -17.35 -14.36
C GLU A 57 14.12 -18.04 -13.35
N LYS A 58 14.43 -19.27 -12.93
CA LYS A 58 13.70 -20.08 -11.94
C LYS A 58 13.87 -19.65 -10.48
N ARG A 59 14.59 -18.58 -10.17
CA ARG A 59 14.77 -18.12 -8.78
C ARG A 59 13.54 -17.43 -8.17
N ARG A 60 12.53 -17.09 -8.98
CA ARG A 60 11.38 -16.29 -8.53
C ARG A 60 10.10 -17.11 -8.54
N ALA A 61 9.57 -17.38 -7.36
CA ALA A 61 8.18 -17.78 -7.20
C ALA A 61 7.37 -16.54 -6.82
N THR A 62 6.29 -16.26 -7.55
CA THR A 62 5.32 -15.24 -7.16
C THR A 62 4.04 -15.92 -6.73
N ILE A 63 3.63 -15.71 -5.48
CA ILE A 63 2.42 -16.29 -4.93
C ILE A 63 1.39 -15.18 -4.69
N PRO A 64 0.21 -15.24 -5.33
CA PRO A 64 -0.88 -14.31 -5.03
C PRO A 64 -1.44 -14.59 -3.63
N LEU A 65 -1.62 -13.53 -2.84
CA LEU A 65 -2.14 -13.64 -1.48
C LEU A 65 -3.66 -13.40 -1.49
N PRO A 66 -4.50 -14.44 -1.29
CA PRO A 66 -5.94 -14.31 -1.31
C PRO A 66 -6.40 -13.52 -0.08
N LYS A 67 -7.61 -12.94 -0.15
CA LYS A 67 -8.18 -12.16 0.97
C LYS A 67 -8.31 -12.95 2.28
N ALA A 68 -8.50 -14.26 2.19
CA ALA A 68 -8.57 -15.15 3.34
C ALA A 68 -7.19 -15.38 4.01
N GLY A 69 -6.11 -14.95 3.36
CA GLY A 69 -4.75 -15.29 3.72
C GLY A 69 -4.36 -16.72 3.35
N LEU A 70 -3.12 -17.06 3.63
CA LEU A 70 -2.57 -18.40 3.39
C LEU A 70 -1.42 -18.68 4.36
N TRP A 71 -1.14 -19.96 4.56
CA TRP A 71 0.01 -20.42 5.32
C TRP A 71 1.17 -20.69 4.38
N LEU A 72 2.35 -20.24 4.78
CA LEU A 72 3.58 -20.34 4.02
C LEU A 72 4.60 -21.15 4.82
N GLY A 73 5.38 -21.97 4.14
CA GLY A 73 6.42 -22.78 4.75
C GLY A 73 7.55 -23.06 3.77
N ALA A 74 8.42 -23.96 4.20
CA ALA A 74 9.41 -24.59 3.34
C ALA A 74 9.03 -26.06 3.09
N ASP A 75 9.42 -26.62 1.94
CA ASP A 75 9.50 -28.07 1.76
C ASP A 75 10.80 -28.63 2.37
N ASP A 76 10.98 -29.95 2.33
CA ASP A 76 12.18 -30.62 2.85
C ASP A 76 13.48 -30.18 2.15
N ALA A 77 13.38 -29.61 0.94
CA ALA A 77 14.49 -29.06 0.19
C ALA A 77 14.71 -27.56 0.44
N GLY A 78 13.98 -26.98 1.40
CA GLY A 78 14.06 -25.58 1.77
C GLY A 78 13.43 -24.62 0.75
N ASN A 79 12.64 -25.12 -0.19
CA ASN A 79 11.94 -24.27 -1.16
C ASN A 79 10.63 -23.75 -0.57
N PRO A 80 10.24 -22.52 -0.89
CA PRO A 80 8.99 -21.96 -0.40
C PRO A 80 7.77 -22.68 -0.97
N ARG A 81 6.78 -22.95 -0.11
CA ARG A 81 5.50 -23.55 -0.51
C ARG A 81 4.33 -22.96 0.28
N VAL A 82 3.13 -23.10 -0.28
CA VAL A 82 1.87 -22.89 0.45
C VAL A 82 1.58 -24.16 1.26
N ILE A 83 1.30 -24.00 2.55
CA ILE A 83 0.94 -25.11 3.44
C ILE A 83 -0.57 -25.34 3.34
N GLU A 84 -0.96 -26.59 3.08
CA GLU A 84 -2.37 -26.97 3.02
C GLU A 84 -3.00 -27.06 4.42
N LYS A 85 -4.32 -26.91 4.48
CA LYS A 85 -5.05 -26.95 5.75
C LYS A 85 -4.89 -28.33 6.42
N GLY A 86 -4.37 -28.34 7.64
CA GLY A 86 -4.23 -29.56 8.45
C GLY A 86 -2.82 -30.15 8.47
N GLU A 87 -1.89 -29.60 7.69
CA GLU A 87 -0.46 -29.84 7.89
C GLU A 87 0.04 -29.12 9.14
N ASP A 88 1.10 -29.66 9.74
CA ASP A 88 1.77 -29.04 10.88
C ASP A 88 2.49 -27.75 10.44
N VAL A 89 2.39 -26.72 11.27
CA VAL A 89 2.77 -25.32 10.97
C VAL A 89 3.84 -24.79 11.91
N GLU A 90 4.50 -25.65 12.69
CA GLU A 90 5.53 -25.25 13.66
C GLU A 90 6.58 -24.28 13.08
N THR A 91 6.93 -24.44 11.80
CA THR A 91 7.94 -23.64 11.08
C THR A 91 7.37 -22.70 10.01
N GLY A 92 6.05 -22.55 9.94
CA GLY A 92 5.36 -21.74 8.95
C GLY A 92 5.04 -20.31 9.37
N VAL A 93 4.52 -19.52 8.44
CA VAL A 93 3.98 -18.17 8.67
C VAL A 93 2.61 -18.07 8.02
N ALA A 94 1.60 -17.66 8.77
CA ALA A 94 0.35 -17.20 8.17
C ALA A 94 0.51 -15.78 7.64
N ALA A 95 0.15 -15.55 6.39
CA ALA A 95 0.13 -14.24 5.76
C ALA A 95 -1.30 -13.87 5.38
N VAL A 96 -1.80 -12.73 5.87
CA VAL A 96 -3.17 -12.27 5.62
C VAL A 96 -3.13 -10.82 5.13
N PRO A 97 -3.70 -10.48 3.96
CA PRO A 97 -3.76 -9.09 3.53
C PRO A 97 -4.76 -8.33 4.42
N VAL A 98 -4.34 -7.19 4.96
CA VAL A 98 -5.17 -6.34 5.80
C VAL A 98 -5.10 -4.89 5.32
N GLY A 99 -6.25 -4.20 5.30
CA GLY A 99 -6.32 -2.77 5.01
C GLY A 99 -6.53 -1.98 6.30
N ASN A 100 -5.91 -0.81 6.42
CA ASN A 100 -6.26 0.13 7.49
C ASN A 100 -7.38 1.09 7.05
N ARG A 101 -7.88 1.92 7.98
CA ARG A 101 -8.93 2.94 7.68
C ARG A 101 -8.51 3.95 6.62
N ALA A 102 -7.21 4.19 6.46
CA ALA A 102 -6.67 5.05 5.41
C ALA A 102 -6.57 4.35 4.05
N GLY A 103 -7.03 3.11 3.93
CA GLY A 103 -6.95 2.30 2.71
C GLY A 103 -5.54 1.79 2.40
N GLN A 104 -4.61 1.86 3.34
CA GLN A 104 -3.27 1.33 3.14
C GLN A 104 -3.29 -0.19 3.33
N LEU A 105 -2.86 -0.89 2.29
CA LEU A 105 -2.71 -2.34 2.29
C LEU A 105 -1.44 -2.75 3.04
N ARG A 106 -1.55 -3.80 3.85
CA ARG A 106 -0.50 -4.42 4.67
C ARG A 106 -0.68 -5.93 4.63
N VAL A 107 0.33 -6.64 5.10
CA VAL A 107 0.28 -8.09 5.32
C VAL A 107 0.45 -8.35 6.80
N LEU A 108 -0.58 -8.88 7.44
CA LEU A 108 -0.49 -9.45 8.78
C LEU A 108 0.27 -10.77 8.70
N LEU A 109 1.33 -10.89 9.50
CA LEU A 109 2.19 -12.05 9.57
C LEU A 109 2.11 -12.67 10.97
N LEU A 110 1.82 -13.96 11.01
CA LEU A 110 1.70 -14.76 12.23
C LEU A 110 2.63 -15.99 12.12
N PRO A 111 3.88 -15.90 12.62
CA PRO A 111 4.79 -17.05 12.64
C PRO A 111 4.28 -18.16 13.56
N GLY A 112 4.59 -19.41 13.18
CA GLY A 112 4.39 -20.61 13.99
C GLY A 112 5.17 -20.55 15.31
N ALA A 113 4.87 -21.48 16.23
CA ALA A 113 5.36 -21.45 17.60
C ALA A 113 6.89 -21.46 17.72
N ASP A 114 7.62 -22.09 16.80
CA ASP A 114 9.09 -22.17 16.87
C ASP A 114 9.78 -21.41 15.73
N CYS A 115 9.05 -20.50 15.10
CA CYS A 115 9.51 -19.72 13.97
C CYS A 115 10.04 -18.35 14.40
N GLU A 116 11.35 -18.10 14.23
CA GLU A 116 11.93 -16.75 14.33
C GLU A 116 11.76 -16.01 13.01
N MET A 117 10.84 -15.04 12.99
CA MET A 117 10.61 -14.19 11.83
C MET A 117 11.34 -12.86 11.96
N ARG A 118 11.91 -12.40 10.86
CA ARG A 118 12.56 -11.10 10.68
C ARG A 118 11.85 -10.29 9.61
N ILE A 119 11.76 -8.99 9.82
CA ILE A 119 11.34 -8.02 8.79
C ILE A 119 12.46 -7.01 8.65
N ASN A 120 12.98 -6.87 7.44
CA ASN A 120 14.11 -6.01 7.12
C ASN A 120 15.32 -6.28 8.04
N GLY A 121 15.62 -7.57 8.26
CA GLY A 121 16.72 -8.05 9.11
C GLY A 121 16.47 -8.00 10.63
N CYS A 122 15.44 -7.28 11.09
CA CYS A 122 15.11 -7.14 12.50
C CYS A 122 14.19 -8.27 12.96
N VAL A 123 14.51 -8.90 14.10
CA VAL A 123 13.62 -9.91 14.73
C VAL A 123 12.27 -9.28 15.07
N THR A 124 11.19 -9.99 14.79
CA THR A 124 9.82 -9.50 14.94
C THR A 124 9.05 -10.21 16.04
N PRO A 125 8.06 -9.55 16.65
CA PRO A 125 7.13 -10.21 17.56
C PRO A 125 6.24 -11.24 16.82
N ARG A 126 5.50 -12.05 17.59
CA ARG A 126 4.55 -13.08 17.10
C ARG A 126 3.41 -12.57 16.22
N VAL A 127 3.22 -11.26 16.17
CA VAL A 127 2.23 -10.60 15.32
C VAL A 127 2.91 -9.39 14.72
N ALA A 128 3.11 -9.40 13.40
CA ALA A 128 3.75 -8.30 12.71
C ALA A 128 2.90 -7.83 11.52
N LEU A 129 3.09 -6.57 11.13
CA LEU A 129 2.52 -6.01 9.92
C LEU A 129 3.65 -5.66 8.97
N ALA A 130 3.72 -6.36 7.84
CA ALA A 130 4.58 -5.98 6.74
C ALA A 130 3.85 -5.01 5.79
N ARG A 131 4.58 -4.07 5.24
CA ARG A 131 4.14 -3.16 4.17
C ARG A 131 4.84 -3.53 2.86
N GLU A 132 4.44 -2.87 1.78
CA GLU A 132 5.21 -2.89 0.54
C GLU A 132 6.69 -2.58 0.82
N PHE A 133 7.58 -3.24 0.07
CA PHE A 133 9.05 -3.19 0.19
C PHE A 133 9.65 -3.88 1.41
N ASP A 134 8.85 -4.33 2.36
CA ASP A 134 9.41 -5.09 3.46
C ASP A 134 9.90 -6.46 2.96
N VAL A 135 11.08 -6.83 3.44
CA VAL A 135 11.69 -8.14 3.22
C VAL A 135 11.44 -8.97 4.46
N VAL A 136 10.67 -10.04 4.32
CA VAL A 136 10.33 -10.97 5.39
C VAL A 136 11.22 -12.19 5.27
N GLN A 137 11.79 -12.62 6.38
CA GLN A 137 12.58 -13.84 6.46
C GLN A 137 12.14 -14.65 7.67
N TRP A 138 11.76 -15.90 7.46
CA TRP A 138 11.41 -16.83 8.55
C TRP A 138 12.07 -18.20 8.40
N HIS A 139 12.75 -18.41 7.26
CA HIS A 139 13.52 -19.59 6.94
C HIS A 139 14.91 -19.15 6.46
N PRO A 140 16.00 -19.86 6.79
CA PRO A 140 17.35 -19.45 6.39
C PRO A 140 17.59 -19.52 4.88
N GLY A 141 16.89 -20.42 4.17
CA GLY A 141 17.10 -20.66 2.74
C GLY A 141 16.45 -19.66 1.78
N PHE A 142 15.62 -18.73 2.25
CA PHE A 142 14.99 -17.73 1.38
C PHE A 142 14.51 -16.49 2.15
N GLN A 143 14.28 -15.42 1.40
CA GLN A 143 13.58 -14.23 1.84
C GLN A 143 12.37 -13.95 0.96
N VAL A 144 11.44 -13.16 1.46
CA VAL A 144 10.16 -12.88 0.81
C VAL A 144 9.92 -11.39 0.76
N HIS A 145 9.82 -10.88 -0.46
CA HIS A 145 9.50 -9.49 -0.72
C HIS A 145 7.98 -9.32 -0.77
N VAL A 146 7.46 -8.39 0.02
CA VAL A 146 6.05 -7.99 -0.05
C VAL A 146 5.89 -6.98 -1.18
N VAL A 147 5.23 -7.39 -2.26
CA VAL A 147 4.98 -6.54 -3.43
C VAL A 147 3.49 -6.43 -3.71
N PHE A 148 3.06 -5.32 -4.30
CA PHE A 148 1.68 -5.13 -4.72
C PHE A 148 1.59 -5.14 -6.25
N PHE A 149 0.64 -5.90 -6.77
CA PHE A 149 0.25 -5.92 -8.16
C PHE A 149 -1.05 -5.13 -8.32
N GLY A 150 -1.01 -4.05 -9.09
CA GLY A 150 -2.18 -3.20 -9.30
C GLY A 150 -2.73 -3.38 -10.71
N THR A 151 -4.06 -3.38 -10.82
CA THR A 151 -4.75 -3.30 -12.11
C THR A 151 -5.44 -1.93 -12.20
N PRO A 152 -4.92 -0.98 -13.00
CA PRO A 152 -5.56 0.33 -13.13
C PRO A 152 -6.95 0.18 -13.73
N LYS A 153 -7.90 0.94 -13.17
CA LYS A 153 -9.25 1.03 -13.73
C LYS A 153 -9.35 2.23 -14.65
N HIS A 154 -9.78 1.95 -15.86
CA HIS A 154 -10.14 2.95 -16.88
C HIS A 154 -11.66 2.96 -17.02
N GLY A 155 -12.25 4.14 -17.14
CA GLY A 155 -13.70 4.24 -17.33
C GLY A 155 -14.28 5.59 -16.96
N LEU A 156 -15.56 5.60 -16.65
CA LEU A 156 -16.29 6.80 -16.21
C LEU A 156 -15.94 7.14 -14.75
N PRO A 157 -15.99 8.42 -14.34
CA PRO A 157 -15.78 8.79 -12.95
C PRO A 157 -16.88 8.17 -12.07
N PRO A 158 -16.56 7.77 -10.83
CA PRO A 158 -17.58 7.43 -9.84
C PRO A 158 -18.56 8.59 -9.66
N SER A 159 -19.84 8.31 -9.40
CA SER A 159 -20.91 9.32 -9.27
C SER A 159 -20.55 10.47 -8.33
N ARG A 160 -19.89 10.18 -7.21
CA ARG A 160 -19.42 11.18 -6.22
C ARG A 160 -18.41 12.20 -6.77
N TRP A 161 -17.78 11.92 -7.91
CA TRP A 161 -16.81 12.80 -8.57
C TRP A 161 -17.42 13.64 -9.69
N VAL A 162 -18.61 13.31 -10.19
CA VAL A 162 -19.28 14.11 -11.24
C VAL A 162 -19.57 15.52 -10.71
N GLY A 163 -19.23 16.53 -11.49
CA GLY A 163 -19.30 17.95 -11.14
C GLY A 163 -18.13 18.45 -10.27
N ARG A 164 -17.30 17.56 -9.72
CA ARG A 164 -16.09 17.95 -8.97
C ARG A 164 -14.94 18.22 -9.93
N GLU A 165 -14.03 19.09 -9.52
CA GLU A 165 -12.82 19.38 -10.28
C GLU A 165 -11.83 18.22 -10.27
N CYS A 166 -11.21 17.97 -11.42
CA CYS A 166 -10.05 17.12 -11.52
C CYS A 166 -8.91 17.72 -10.69
N PRO A 167 -8.27 16.96 -9.78
CA PRO A 167 -7.19 17.46 -8.94
C PRO A 167 -5.93 17.83 -9.71
N HIS A 168 -5.85 17.50 -11.01
CA HIS A 168 -4.74 17.90 -11.88
C HIS A 168 -5.08 19.16 -12.72
N CYS A 169 -6.04 19.07 -13.65
CA CYS A 169 -6.34 20.16 -14.58
C CYS A 169 -7.39 21.17 -14.08
N ARG A 170 -8.00 20.93 -12.91
CA ARG A 170 -9.10 21.72 -12.34
C ARG A 170 -10.40 21.75 -13.16
N THR A 171 -10.44 21.15 -14.35
CA THR A 171 -11.70 20.96 -15.11
C THR A 171 -12.63 20.00 -14.38
N GLN A 172 -13.93 20.32 -14.36
CA GLN A 172 -14.95 19.46 -13.75
C GLN A 172 -15.10 18.13 -14.49
N PHE A 173 -15.29 17.06 -13.74
CA PHE A 173 -15.68 15.77 -14.30
C PHE A 173 -17.15 15.81 -14.75
N THR A 174 -17.42 15.33 -15.96
CA THR A 174 -18.77 15.03 -16.43
C THR A 174 -19.06 13.55 -16.26
N ALA A 175 -20.34 13.15 -16.34
CA ALA A 175 -20.71 11.73 -16.32
C ALA A 175 -20.11 10.92 -17.51
N GLN A 176 -19.68 11.61 -18.57
CA GLN A 176 -19.06 11.03 -19.77
C GLN A 176 -17.54 11.19 -19.79
N SER A 177 -16.95 11.85 -18.79
CA SER A 177 -15.49 12.01 -18.73
C SER A 177 -14.82 10.64 -18.67
N ARG A 178 -13.78 10.43 -19.48
CA ARG A 178 -12.91 9.26 -19.34
C ARG A 178 -11.86 9.53 -18.28
N CYS A 179 -11.68 8.56 -17.39
CA CYS A 179 -10.81 8.69 -16.23
C CYS A 179 -9.94 7.45 -16.07
N LEU A 180 -8.70 7.68 -15.64
CA LEU A 180 -7.87 6.69 -14.98
C LEU A 180 -8.06 6.82 -13.47
N MET A 181 -8.37 5.73 -12.80
CA MET A 181 -8.52 5.69 -11.34
C MET A 181 -7.18 5.33 -10.70
N CYS A 182 -6.72 6.14 -9.74
CA CYS A 182 -5.56 5.79 -8.93
C CYS A 182 -5.85 4.53 -8.11
N VAL A 183 -5.06 3.47 -8.30
CA VAL A 183 -5.20 2.19 -7.58
C VAL A 183 -5.02 2.30 -6.06
N TRP A 184 -4.35 3.37 -5.59
CA TRP A 184 -4.05 3.56 -4.17
C TRP A 184 -5.16 4.23 -3.39
N CYS A 185 -5.74 5.29 -3.95
CA CYS A 185 -6.70 6.13 -3.23
C CYS A 185 -8.05 6.30 -3.96
N GLY A 186 -8.17 5.80 -5.19
CA GLY A 186 -9.40 5.86 -5.96
C GLY A 186 -9.72 7.23 -6.52
N THR A 187 -8.77 8.16 -6.48
CA THR A 187 -8.92 9.47 -7.10
C THR A 187 -8.89 9.30 -8.63
N PRO A 188 -9.95 9.75 -9.35
CA PRO A 188 -9.93 9.82 -10.80
C PRO A 188 -9.01 10.95 -11.27
N VAL A 189 -8.36 10.73 -12.41
CA VAL A 189 -7.71 11.76 -13.21
C VAL A 189 -8.17 11.62 -14.66
N HIS A 190 -8.36 12.74 -15.38
CA HIS A 190 -8.81 12.67 -16.77
C HIS A 190 -7.85 11.84 -17.62
N GLU A 191 -8.42 10.91 -18.38
CA GLU A 191 -7.74 10.13 -19.39
C GLU A 191 -7.97 10.78 -20.76
N GLU A 192 -7.01 10.59 -21.66
CA GLU A 192 -7.14 10.98 -23.07
C GLU A 192 -8.43 10.40 -23.68
N SER A 193 -9.18 11.31 -24.31
CA SER A 193 -10.44 11.02 -24.98
C SER A 193 -10.35 11.58 -26.40
N PRO A 194 -10.89 10.90 -27.43
CA PRO A 194 -10.94 11.45 -28.79
C PRO A 194 -11.64 12.82 -28.86
N ASP A 195 -12.57 13.07 -27.92
CA ASP A 195 -13.42 14.25 -27.90
C ASP A 195 -12.92 15.35 -26.95
N SER A 196 -11.75 15.17 -26.32
CA SER A 196 -11.18 16.19 -25.42
C SER A 196 -9.65 16.16 -25.35
N ASP A 197 -9.03 17.34 -25.34
CA ASP A 197 -7.56 17.49 -25.20
C ASP A 197 -7.04 17.19 -23.77
N LEU A 198 -7.87 16.66 -22.87
CA LEU A 198 -7.48 16.40 -21.48
C LEU A 198 -6.68 15.10 -21.39
N ARG A 199 -5.36 15.21 -21.16
CA ARG A 199 -4.42 14.07 -21.08
C ARG A 199 -3.76 13.94 -19.71
N CYS A 200 -4.47 14.30 -18.64
CA CYS A 200 -3.94 14.39 -17.28
C CYS A 200 -3.23 13.11 -16.80
N ALA A 201 -3.81 11.94 -17.09
CA ALA A 201 -3.22 10.64 -16.77
C ALA A 201 -1.91 10.39 -17.54
N ALA A 202 -1.81 10.84 -18.79
CA ALA A 202 -0.63 10.63 -19.62
C ALA A 202 0.54 11.52 -19.17
N GLU A 203 0.25 12.77 -18.81
CA GLU A 203 1.24 13.79 -18.40
C GLU A 203 1.81 13.54 -16.99
N ARG A 204 1.16 12.71 -16.19
CA ARG A 204 1.52 12.44 -14.80
C ARG A 204 2.11 11.05 -14.63
N SER A 205 3.09 10.94 -13.73
CA SER A 205 3.60 9.65 -13.22
C SER A 205 3.10 9.33 -11.81
N THR A 206 2.59 10.32 -11.06
CA THR A 206 2.10 10.16 -9.68
C THR A 206 0.70 10.75 -9.50
N CYS A 207 -0.02 10.27 -8.49
CA CYS A 207 -1.36 10.74 -8.15
C CYS A 207 -1.30 12.11 -7.46
N PRO A 208 -2.12 13.10 -7.85
CA PRO A 208 -2.07 14.45 -7.23
C PRO A 208 -2.57 14.50 -5.80
N VAL A 209 -3.24 13.43 -5.33
CA VAL A 209 -3.83 13.36 -3.99
C VAL A 209 -2.96 12.57 -3.04
N CYS A 210 -2.56 11.33 -3.39
CA CYS A 210 -1.76 10.48 -2.49
C CYS A 210 -0.26 10.44 -2.82
N ASN A 211 0.17 11.11 -3.89
CA ASN A 211 1.54 11.14 -4.40
C ASN A 211 2.15 9.76 -4.74
N GLN A 212 1.33 8.71 -4.79
CA GLN A 212 1.77 7.37 -5.19
C GLN A 212 1.86 7.26 -6.73
N PRO A 213 2.67 6.33 -7.27
CA PRO A 213 2.74 6.09 -8.71
C PRO A 213 1.36 5.81 -9.32
N LEU A 214 1.07 6.44 -10.46
CA LEU A 214 -0.09 6.14 -11.29
C LEU A 214 0.25 4.99 -12.23
N LEU A 215 -0.34 3.82 -11.99
CA LEU A 215 -0.29 2.72 -12.95
C LEU A 215 -1.16 3.06 -14.16
N LYS A 216 -0.58 2.94 -15.36
CA LYS A 216 -1.28 3.13 -16.65
C LYS A 216 -1.59 1.79 -17.32
N SER A 217 -0.94 0.74 -16.88
CA SER A 217 -1.14 -0.65 -17.27
C SER A 217 -1.05 -1.54 -16.02
N PRO A 218 -1.62 -2.76 -16.05
CA PRO A 218 -1.41 -3.72 -14.97
C PRO A 218 0.08 -3.97 -14.74
N GLY A 219 0.50 -4.07 -13.48
CA GLY A 219 1.91 -4.25 -13.17
C GLY A 219 2.21 -4.27 -11.68
N TYR A 220 3.44 -4.67 -11.36
CA TYR A 220 4.00 -4.53 -10.02
C TYR A 220 4.31 -3.07 -9.77
N LEU A 221 3.84 -2.56 -8.63
CA LEU A 221 4.13 -1.20 -8.23
C LEU A 221 5.60 -1.02 -7.89
N ASN A 222 6.22 -2.05 -7.32
CA ASN A 222 7.61 -2.06 -6.89
C ASN A 222 8.17 -3.48 -6.85
N MET A 223 8.63 -3.96 -8.00
CA MET A 223 9.36 -5.23 -8.06
C MET A 223 10.80 -4.99 -7.57
N PRO A 224 11.34 -5.79 -6.63
CA PRO A 224 12.72 -5.64 -6.22
C PRO A 224 13.68 -5.82 -7.42
N ASP A 225 14.71 -4.96 -7.47
CA ASP A 225 15.80 -5.06 -8.45
C ASP A 225 16.76 -6.16 -7.98
N LEU A 226 16.47 -7.40 -8.39
CA LEU A 226 17.19 -8.60 -7.97
C LEU A 226 18.34 -8.98 -8.93
N ASP A 227 18.65 -8.13 -9.91
CA ASP A 227 19.69 -8.39 -10.93
C ASP A 227 21.04 -7.72 -10.58
N ARG A 228 21.25 -7.35 -9.31
CA ARG A 228 22.47 -6.70 -8.80
C ARG A 228 23.42 -7.65 -8.09
#